data_AF-A0AAN9ACD1-F1
#
_entry.id   AF-A0AAN9ACD1-F1
#
_cell.length_a   1.000
_cell.length_b   1.000
_cell.length_c   1.000
_cell.angle_alpha   90.00
_cell.angle_beta   90.00
_cell.angle_gamma   90.00
#
_symmetry.space_group_name_H-M   'P 1'
#
loop_
_entity.id
_entity.type
_entity.pdbx_description
1 polymer ?
#
loop_
_entity_poly.entity_id
_entity_poly.type
_entity_poly.pdbx_seq_one_letter_code
_entity_poly.pdbx_strand_id
1 'polypeptide(L)'
;MYPSSYDADFMGDILNTNAIIYYTGEVELLSHGIFDSICGVDVEFYPFDQQTCELKFASWTYDKEQILLLEGPADLSKFRPNPEFVLENFWSEYSEAPNPCCKYPMSMITYYVQLQRRTIFSLFFFIMPGILINVCALMVFSLPTESGEKIGLGINSMLAMMVFLMAMTENLPPTEKLPLAGIYYGTCITIIALNISFSVTVLNVNFMGMRGYKVPDLIRANIYKLRHWQVNHEYFDEDSPVVTSETSAS
;
A
#
# COMPACT_ATOMS: atom_id res chain seq x y z
N MET A 1 9.57 3.55 -20.24
CA MET A 1 8.75 4.75 -20.50
C MET A 1 9.50 5.56 -21.55
N TYR A 2 8.97 5.73 -22.77
CA TYR A 2 9.57 6.66 -23.75
C TYR A 2 9.24 8.10 -23.30
N PRO A 3 10.16 9.08 -23.43
CA PRO A 3 9.85 10.46 -23.12
C PRO A 3 8.79 10.96 -24.09
N SER A 4 7.88 11.79 -23.59
CA SER A 4 6.82 12.39 -24.39
C SER A 4 7.42 13.48 -25.29
N SER A 5 6.76 13.80 -26.40
CA SER A 5 7.23 14.82 -27.35
C SER A 5 7.32 16.24 -26.76
N TYR A 6 6.80 16.46 -25.55
CA TYR A 6 6.95 17.72 -24.79
C TYR A 6 8.32 17.86 -24.14
N ASP A 7 9.00 16.74 -23.82
CA ASP A 7 10.28 16.75 -23.08
C ASP A 7 11.47 17.13 -23.99
N ALA A 8 11.33 16.94 -25.30
CA ALA A 8 12.36 17.27 -26.28
C ALA A 8 12.45 18.77 -26.60
N ASP A 9 11.34 19.50 -26.54
CA ASP A 9 11.31 20.96 -26.75
C ASP A 9 11.79 21.73 -25.51
N PHE A 10 11.58 21.18 -24.30
CA PHE A 10 11.90 21.88 -23.05
C PHE A 10 13.38 21.81 -22.64
N MET A 11 14.12 20.79 -23.07
CA MET A 11 15.59 20.73 -22.88
C MET A 11 16.31 21.89 -23.60
N GLY A 12 15.66 22.55 -24.57
CA GLY A 12 16.15 23.77 -25.23
C GLY A 12 15.93 25.06 -24.42
N ASP A 13 15.02 25.06 -23.43
CA ASP A 13 14.60 26.27 -22.68
C ASP A 13 15.37 26.48 -21.36
N ILE A 14 16.24 25.53 -20.95
CA ILE A 14 17.01 25.60 -19.69
C ILE A 14 18.09 26.71 -19.70
N LEU A 15 18.37 27.34 -20.84
CA LEU A 15 19.59 28.16 -21.02
C LEU A 15 19.41 29.65 -21.31
N ASN A 16 18.19 30.20 -21.41
CA ASN A 16 18.00 31.63 -21.70
C ASN A 16 17.74 32.46 -20.43
N THR A 17 18.72 32.52 -19.54
CA THR A 17 18.73 33.47 -18.41
C THR A 17 19.98 34.33 -18.45
N ASN A 18 19.86 35.60 -18.04
CA ASN A 18 21.00 36.52 -18.01
C ASN A 18 21.91 36.18 -16.83
N ALA A 19 23.22 36.15 -17.07
CA ALA A 19 24.21 36.07 -16.00
C ALA A 19 24.44 37.45 -15.36
N ILE A 20 24.63 37.48 -14.04
CA ILE A 20 25.02 38.67 -13.29
C ILE A 20 26.53 38.60 -13.09
N ILE A 21 27.24 39.65 -13.52
CA ILE A 21 28.71 39.71 -13.44
C ILE A 21 29.09 40.84 -12.48
N TYR A 22 29.82 40.51 -11.42
CA TYR A 22 30.33 41.47 -10.45
C TYR A 22 31.73 41.96 -10.84
N TYR A 23 32.10 43.17 -10.38
CA TYR A 23 33.43 43.76 -10.66
C TYR A 23 34.61 42.94 -10.09
N THR A 24 34.33 42.05 -9.13
CA THR A 24 35.29 41.11 -8.53
C THR A 24 35.63 39.93 -9.45
N GLY A 25 34.89 39.76 -10.55
CA GLY A 25 34.98 38.59 -11.43
C GLY A 25 34.06 37.43 -11.02
N GLU A 26 33.28 37.58 -9.95
CA GLU A 26 32.23 36.62 -9.57
C GLU A 26 31.09 36.67 -10.59
N VAL A 27 30.59 35.50 -10.98
CA VAL A 27 29.50 35.33 -11.94
C VAL A 27 28.40 34.51 -11.29
N GLU A 28 27.20 35.08 -11.21
CA GLU A 28 26.02 34.43 -10.68
C GLU A 28 25.05 34.14 -11.82
N LEU A 29 24.67 32.86 -11.97
CA LEU A 29 23.73 32.40 -12.98
C LEU A 29 22.58 31.66 -12.30
N LEU A 30 21.38 32.24 -12.36
CA LEU A 30 20.17 31.64 -11.82
C LEU A 30 19.36 31.01 -12.95
N SER A 31 19.40 29.67 -13.04
CA SER A 31 18.60 28.90 -14.00
C SER A 31 17.47 28.16 -13.30
N HIS A 32 16.31 28.09 -13.95
CA HIS A 32 15.21 27.22 -13.59
C HIS A 32 15.21 25.97 -14.48
N GLY A 33 14.81 24.84 -13.92
CA GLY A 33 14.70 23.60 -14.67
C GLY A 33 13.65 22.69 -14.07
N ILE A 34 13.05 21.87 -14.92
CA ILE A 34 12.30 20.70 -14.49
C ILE A 34 13.29 19.53 -14.58
N PHE A 35 13.51 18.86 -13.46
CA PHE A 35 14.43 17.74 -13.37
C PHE A 35 13.66 16.45 -13.16
N ASP A 36 13.72 15.57 -14.15
CA ASP A 36 13.20 14.21 -14.04
C ASP A 36 14.33 13.28 -13.64
N SER A 37 14.12 12.51 -12.57
CA SER A 37 15.08 11.55 -12.06
C SER A 37 14.49 10.15 -11.98
N ILE A 38 15.36 9.17 -12.06
CA ILE A 38 15.00 7.77 -11.87
C ILE A 38 15.23 7.45 -10.39
N CYS A 39 14.14 7.11 -9.69
CA CYS A 39 14.15 6.76 -8.27
C CYS A 39 13.55 5.37 -8.10
N GLY A 40 14.23 4.51 -7.33
CA GLY A 40 13.68 3.22 -6.90
C GLY A 40 12.65 3.43 -5.80
N VAL A 41 11.42 3.03 -6.04
CA VAL A 41 10.29 3.20 -5.10
C VAL A 41 10.10 1.91 -4.32
N ASP A 42 10.10 1.98 -2.99
CA ASP A 42 9.76 0.84 -2.12
C ASP A 42 8.30 0.92 -1.68
N VAL A 43 7.47 -0.01 -2.16
CA VAL A 43 6.02 -0.05 -1.89
C VAL A 43 5.63 -1.05 -0.80
N GLU A 44 6.60 -1.66 -0.11
CA GLU A 44 6.34 -2.68 0.92
C GLU A 44 5.30 -2.24 1.95
N PHE A 45 5.40 -1.00 2.43
CA PHE A 45 4.49 -0.44 3.45
C PHE A 45 3.37 0.44 2.88
N TYR A 46 3.06 0.34 1.59
CA TYR A 46 1.97 1.13 1.00
C TYR A 46 0.65 0.97 1.77
N PRO A 47 -0.10 2.07 2.05
CA PRO A 47 0.13 3.47 1.64
C PRO A 47 0.96 4.32 2.62
N PHE A 48 1.55 3.72 3.65
CA PHE A 48 2.37 4.40 4.67
C PHE A 48 3.86 4.42 4.29
N ASP A 49 4.15 4.38 3.00
CA ASP A 49 5.49 4.33 2.46
C ASP A 49 6.21 5.69 2.54
N GLN A 50 7.53 5.62 2.73
CA GLN A 50 8.44 6.76 2.65
C GLN A 50 9.46 6.49 1.55
N GLN A 51 9.66 7.47 0.68
CA GLN A 51 10.55 7.38 -0.47
C GLN A 51 11.71 8.35 -0.30
N THR A 52 12.91 7.92 -0.63
CA THR A 52 14.10 8.78 -0.68
C THR A 52 14.64 8.75 -2.10
N CYS A 53 14.52 9.87 -2.80
CA CYS A 53 14.94 10.00 -4.19
C CYS A 53 16.18 10.89 -4.31
N GLU A 54 17.07 10.53 -5.23
CA GLU A 54 18.36 11.18 -5.41
C GLU A 54 18.39 11.99 -6.72
N LEU A 55 18.80 13.25 -6.64
CA LEU A 55 19.12 14.10 -7.78
C LEU A 55 20.63 14.33 -7.82
N LYS A 56 21.31 13.76 -8.82
CA LYS A 56 22.77 13.82 -8.95
C LYS A 56 23.19 14.86 -9.97
N PHE A 57 23.97 15.83 -9.53
CA PHE A 57 24.53 16.88 -10.39
C PHE A 57 26.05 16.75 -10.43
N ALA A 58 26.60 16.72 -11.63
CA ALA A 58 28.04 16.65 -11.86
C ALA A 58 28.37 17.35 -13.18
N SER A 59 29.63 17.73 -13.34
CA SER A 59 30.13 18.12 -14.66
C SER A 59 30.18 16.88 -15.57
N TRP A 60 29.70 17.00 -16.80
CA TRP A 60 29.73 15.89 -17.76
C TRP A 60 31.15 15.63 -18.28
N THR A 61 31.94 16.69 -18.48
CA THR A 61 33.22 16.63 -19.20
C THR A 61 34.44 16.87 -18.32
N TYR A 62 34.29 17.58 -17.20
CA TYR A 62 35.41 18.04 -16.39
C TYR A 62 35.55 17.19 -15.12
N ASP A 63 36.79 16.92 -14.71
CA ASP A 63 37.09 16.27 -13.44
C ASP A 63 37.16 17.29 -12.28
N LYS A 64 37.36 16.78 -11.06
CA LYS A 64 37.40 17.62 -9.86
C LYS A 64 38.57 18.61 -9.79
N GLU A 65 39.67 18.38 -10.53
CA GLU A 65 40.81 19.33 -10.55
C GLU A 65 40.48 20.56 -11.39
N GLN A 66 39.57 20.41 -12.36
CA GLN A 66 39.15 21.48 -13.26
C GLN A 66 37.90 22.22 -12.75
N ILE A 67 36.89 21.47 -12.30
CA ILE A 67 35.65 22.01 -11.74
C ILE A 67 35.35 21.31 -10.43
N LEU A 68 35.46 22.06 -9.33
CA LEU A 68 35.00 21.64 -8.02
C LEU A 68 33.60 22.19 -7.77
N LEU A 69 32.64 21.30 -7.54
CA LEU A 69 31.30 21.68 -7.12
C LEU A 69 31.28 21.82 -5.59
N LEU A 70 30.69 22.91 -5.12
CA LEU A 70 30.46 23.18 -3.70
C LEU A 70 28.96 23.23 -3.44
N GLU A 71 28.53 22.64 -2.34
CA GLU A 71 27.12 22.64 -1.95
C GLU A 71 26.63 24.05 -1.64
N GLY A 72 25.45 24.38 -2.18
CA GLY A 72 24.75 25.63 -1.89
C GLY A 72 23.67 25.43 -0.83
N PRO A 73 23.15 26.53 -0.24
CA PRO A 73 22.04 26.45 0.70
C PRO A 73 20.76 25.97 0.01
N ALA A 74 20.12 24.97 0.59
CA ALA A 74 18.81 24.49 0.15
C ALA A 74 17.69 25.40 0.68
N ASP A 75 17.27 26.40 -0.10
CA ASP A 75 16.16 27.29 0.27
C ASP A 75 14.80 26.69 -0.11
N LEU A 76 13.98 26.37 0.90
CA LEU A 76 12.62 25.86 0.75
C LEU A 76 11.54 26.95 0.92
N SER A 77 11.92 28.23 1.03
CA SER A 77 10.98 29.35 1.28
C SER A 77 9.85 29.46 0.26
N LYS A 78 10.11 29.08 -0.99
CA LYS A 78 9.15 29.10 -2.12
C LYS A 78 8.58 27.72 -2.45
N PHE A 79 8.80 26.72 -1.58
CA PHE A 79 8.27 25.37 -1.79
C PHE A 79 6.74 25.40 -1.77
N ARG A 80 6.11 24.80 -2.79
CA ARG A 80 4.66 24.58 -2.81
C ARG A 80 4.36 23.13 -2.43
N PRO A 81 3.53 22.90 -1.40
CA PRO A 81 3.23 21.55 -0.93
C PRO A 81 2.47 20.74 -1.98
N ASN A 82 2.77 19.45 -2.05
CA ASN A 82 2.10 18.50 -2.94
C ASN A 82 0.86 17.88 -2.23
N PRO A 83 -0.26 17.67 -2.96
CA PRO A 83 -1.47 17.08 -2.40
C PRO A 83 -1.40 15.56 -2.19
N GLU A 84 -0.41 14.88 -2.77
CA GLU A 84 -0.16 13.44 -2.64
C GLU A 84 1.01 13.14 -1.70
N PHE A 85 2.05 13.96 -1.72
CA PHE A 85 3.27 13.75 -0.92
C PHE A 85 3.57 14.93 0.02
N VAL A 86 4.10 14.60 1.20
CA VAL A 86 4.70 15.53 2.15
C VAL A 86 6.22 15.47 1.94
N LEU A 87 6.86 16.63 1.81
CA LEU A 87 8.31 16.72 1.86
C LEU A 87 8.73 16.64 3.33
N GLU A 88 9.33 15.53 3.73
CA GLU A 88 9.80 15.31 5.10
C GLU A 88 11.17 15.95 5.31
N ASN A 89 12.11 15.64 4.42
CA ASN A 89 13.47 16.17 4.49
C ASN A 89 14.02 16.45 3.08
N PHE A 90 14.92 17.42 3.00
CA PHE A 90 15.65 17.77 1.80
C PHE A 90 17.06 18.19 2.20
N TRP A 91 18.07 17.46 1.72
CA TRP A 91 19.47 17.73 2.04
C TRP A 91 20.38 17.40 0.86
N SER A 92 21.61 17.92 0.88
CA SER A 92 22.64 17.66 -0.12
C SER A 92 23.85 16.96 0.50
N GLU A 93 24.57 16.21 -0.33
CA GLU A 93 25.86 15.63 0.03
C GLU A 93 26.82 15.64 -1.18
N TYR A 94 28.03 16.11 -0.94
CA TYR A 94 29.15 16.06 -1.86
C TYR A 94 29.70 14.65 -1.93
N SER A 95 29.93 14.17 -3.16
CA SER A 95 30.52 12.87 -3.42
C SER A 95 31.50 12.93 -4.60
N GLU A 96 32.47 12.03 -4.60
CA GLU A 96 33.37 11.83 -5.74
C GLU A 96 32.93 10.60 -6.51
N ALA A 97 32.54 10.78 -7.78
CA ALA A 97 32.14 9.68 -8.64
C ALA A 97 33.35 9.14 -9.42
N PRO A 98 33.57 7.82 -9.44
CA PRO A 98 34.66 7.23 -10.20
C PRO A 98 34.41 7.41 -11.70
N ASN A 99 35.39 7.98 -12.40
CA ASN A 99 35.33 8.16 -13.84
C ASN A 99 36.11 7.04 -14.54
N PRO A 100 35.48 6.14 -15.31
CA PRO A 100 36.19 5.06 -16.01
C PRO A 100 37.12 5.56 -17.13
N CYS A 101 36.93 6.80 -17.61
CA CYS A 101 37.71 7.39 -18.71
C CYS A 101 39.00 8.08 -18.22
N CYS A 102 38.98 8.69 -17.02
CA CYS A 102 40.03 9.60 -16.57
C CYS A 102 40.69 9.13 -15.28
N LYS A 103 41.90 9.65 -15.01
CA LYS A 103 42.68 9.35 -13.79
C LYS A 103 42.04 9.94 -12.53
N TYR A 104 41.39 11.09 -12.65
CA TYR A 104 40.78 11.80 -11.53
C TYR A 104 39.25 11.63 -11.51
N PRO A 105 38.64 11.54 -10.32
CA PRO A 105 37.20 11.38 -10.18
C PRO A 105 36.44 12.66 -10.54
N MET A 106 35.16 12.51 -10.85
CA MET A 106 34.25 13.62 -11.10
C MET A 106 33.72 14.16 -9.77
N SER A 107 33.67 15.48 -9.64
CA SER A 107 32.99 16.17 -8.54
C SER A 107 31.47 16.04 -8.73
N MET A 108 30.75 15.54 -7.71
CA MET A 108 29.30 15.33 -7.76
C MET A 108 28.61 15.85 -6.50
N ILE A 109 27.43 16.44 -6.65
CA ILE A 109 26.54 16.79 -5.53
C ILE A 109 25.26 15.98 -5.71
N THR A 110 24.86 15.28 -4.65
CA THR A 110 23.60 14.53 -4.61
C THR A 110 22.62 15.24 -3.69
N TYR A 111 21.47 15.64 -4.22
CA TYR A 111 20.34 16.10 -3.40
C TYR A 111 19.42 14.93 -3.10
N TYR A 112 19.11 14.74 -1.82
CA TYR A 112 18.18 13.76 -1.33
C TYR A 112 16.83 14.41 -1.06
N VAL A 113 15.79 13.91 -1.70
CA VAL A 113 14.40 14.33 -1.53
C VAL A 113 13.66 13.21 -0.81
N GLN A 114 13.35 13.41 0.47
CA GLN A 114 12.60 12.44 1.25
C GLN A 114 11.12 12.82 1.28
N LEU A 115 10.29 11.96 0.69
CA LEU A 115 8.86 12.14 0.49
C LEU A 115 8.08 11.11 1.30
N GLN A 116 7.01 11.55 1.96
CA GLN A 116 6.04 10.66 2.61
C GLN A 116 4.67 10.79 1.96
N ARG A 117 4.02 9.66 1.67
CA ARG A 117 2.70 9.65 1.04
C ARG A 117 1.60 10.11 2.00
N ARG A 118 0.65 10.90 1.52
CA ARG A 118 -0.59 11.23 2.23
C ARG A 118 -1.57 10.07 2.13
N THR A 119 -1.77 9.38 3.25
CA THR A 119 -2.47 8.08 3.28
C THR A 119 -3.98 8.17 3.27
N ILE A 120 -4.57 9.31 3.65
CA ILE A 120 -6.00 9.42 3.93
C ILE A 120 -6.89 9.10 2.72
N PHE A 121 -6.45 9.49 1.52
CA PHE A 121 -7.15 9.21 0.27
C PHE A 121 -7.15 7.71 -0.02
N SER A 122 -5.98 7.07 0.02
CA SER A 122 -5.84 5.62 -0.22
C SER A 122 -6.62 4.79 0.79
N LEU A 123 -6.64 5.18 2.06
CA LEU A 123 -7.41 4.49 3.10
C LEU A 123 -8.92 4.55 2.83
N PHE A 124 -9.44 5.72 2.45
CA PHE A 124 -10.87 5.90 2.21
C PHE A 124 -11.35 5.21 0.93
N PHE A 125 -10.57 5.25 -0.16
CA PHE A 125 -11.02 4.73 -1.45
C PHE A 125 -10.67 3.27 -1.72
N PHE A 126 -9.62 2.73 -1.09
CA PHE A 126 -9.25 1.31 -1.25
C PHE A 126 -9.64 0.50 -0.01
N ILE A 127 -9.16 0.87 1.18
CA ILE A 127 -9.34 0.04 2.38
C ILE A 127 -10.80 -0.03 2.85
N MET A 128 -11.52 1.10 2.89
CA MET A 128 -12.93 1.11 3.35
C MET A 128 -13.86 0.21 2.53
N PRO A 129 -13.85 0.24 1.17
CA PRO A 129 -14.63 -0.72 0.38
C PRO A 129 -14.28 -2.19 0.69
N GLY A 130 -13.00 -2.50 0.89
CA GLY A 130 -12.56 -3.85 1.25
C GLY A 130 -13.15 -4.33 2.59
N ILE A 131 -13.19 -3.45 3.60
CA ILE A 131 -13.82 -3.75 4.89
C ILE A 131 -15.33 -4.02 4.72
N LEU A 132 -16.02 -3.18 3.94
CA LEU A 132 -17.46 -3.35 3.68
C LEU A 132 -17.76 -4.67 2.95
N ILE A 133 -16.94 -5.05 1.96
CA ILE A 133 -17.10 -6.31 1.25
C ILE A 133 -16.85 -7.50 2.18
N ASN A 134 -15.84 -7.43 3.05
CA ASN A 134 -15.60 -8.48 4.05
C ASN A 134 -16.78 -8.65 5.01
N VAL A 135 -17.43 -7.56 5.42
CA VAL A 135 -18.68 -7.62 6.22
C VAL A 135 -19.79 -8.33 5.42
N CYS A 136 -19.98 -8.00 4.15
CA CYS A 136 -20.94 -8.68 3.28
C CYS A 136 -20.62 -10.18 3.12
N ALA A 137 -19.33 -10.54 3.02
CA ALA A 137 -18.89 -11.93 2.92
C ALA A 137 -19.16 -12.73 4.20
N LEU A 138 -19.09 -12.09 5.39
CA LEU A 138 -19.47 -12.73 6.65
C LEU A 138 -20.99 -12.89 6.80
N MET A 139 -21.79 -11.97 6.25
CA MET A 139 -23.26 -12.08 6.25
C MET A 139 -23.77 -13.33 5.51
N VAL A 140 -22.97 -13.93 4.61
CA VAL A 140 -23.28 -15.21 3.94
C VAL A 140 -23.62 -16.33 4.94
N PHE A 141 -22.98 -16.35 6.12
CA PHE A 141 -23.27 -17.35 7.15
C PHE A 141 -24.63 -17.13 7.81
N SER A 142 -25.08 -15.88 7.91
CA SER A 142 -26.36 -15.52 8.50
C SER A 142 -27.54 -15.77 7.55
N LEU A 143 -27.28 -15.86 6.24
CA LEU A 143 -28.32 -16.10 5.25
C LEU A 143 -28.78 -17.57 5.25
N PRO A 144 -30.09 -17.84 5.42
CA PRO A 144 -30.63 -19.19 5.38
C PRO A 144 -30.50 -19.80 3.98
N THR A 145 -30.38 -21.13 3.91
CA THR A 145 -30.17 -21.86 2.66
C THR A 145 -31.38 -21.86 1.72
N GLU A 146 -32.58 -21.52 2.22
CA GLU A 146 -33.81 -21.44 1.43
C GLU A 146 -33.85 -20.24 0.48
N SER A 147 -33.03 -19.21 0.73
CA SER A 147 -33.03 -17.97 -0.06
C SER A 147 -32.43 -18.13 -1.47
N GLY A 148 -31.70 -19.20 -1.76
CA GLY A 148 -31.02 -19.42 -3.06
C GLY A 148 -29.83 -18.50 -3.36
N GLU A 149 -29.81 -17.29 -2.82
CA GLU A 149 -28.80 -16.24 -3.10
C GLU A 149 -27.50 -16.36 -2.27
N LYS A 150 -27.41 -17.34 -1.36
CA LYS A 150 -26.25 -17.51 -0.45
C LYS A 150 -24.92 -17.65 -1.19
N ILE A 151 -24.88 -18.47 -2.23
CA ILE A 151 -23.67 -18.68 -3.03
C ILE A 151 -23.40 -17.47 -3.91
N GLY A 152 -24.46 -16.85 -4.46
CA GLY A 152 -24.36 -15.64 -5.28
C GLY A 152 -23.69 -14.48 -4.53
N LEU A 153 -24.12 -14.22 -3.30
CA LEU A 153 -23.51 -13.20 -2.43
C LEU A 153 -22.02 -13.46 -2.17
N GLY A 154 -21.63 -14.72 -1.94
CA GLY A 154 -20.23 -15.11 -1.73
C GLY A 154 -19.37 -14.89 -2.97
N ILE A 155 -19.81 -15.37 -4.13
CA ILE A 155 -19.08 -15.21 -5.41
C ILE A 155 -18.96 -13.73 -5.79
N ASN A 156 -20.03 -12.96 -5.67
CA ASN A 156 -20.01 -11.52 -5.97
C ASN A 156 -19.05 -10.75 -5.05
N SER A 157 -18.98 -11.13 -3.77
CA SER A 157 -18.02 -10.54 -2.82
C SER A 157 -16.57 -10.89 -3.19
N MET A 158 -16.30 -12.13 -3.61
CA MET A 158 -14.97 -12.54 -4.08
C MET A 158 -14.55 -11.77 -5.34
N LEU A 159 -15.46 -11.65 -6.31
CA LEU A 159 -15.22 -10.89 -7.54
C LEU A 159 -14.95 -9.41 -7.23
N ALA A 160 -15.75 -8.80 -6.37
CA ALA A 160 -15.55 -7.41 -5.94
C ALA A 160 -14.17 -7.21 -5.30
N MET A 161 -13.74 -8.12 -4.41
CA MET A 161 -12.40 -8.06 -3.82
C MET A 161 -11.28 -8.17 -4.86
N MET A 162 -11.43 -9.03 -5.87
CA MET A 162 -10.46 -9.14 -6.97
C MET A 162 -10.38 -7.86 -7.81
N VAL A 163 -11.53 -7.22 -8.10
CA VAL A 163 -11.56 -5.95 -8.84
C VAL A 163 -10.84 -4.85 -8.07
N PHE A 164 -11.07 -4.75 -6.76
CA PHE A 164 -10.36 -3.76 -5.92
C PHE A 164 -8.86 -4.04 -5.81
N LEU A 165 -8.44 -5.31 -5.73
CA LEU A 165 -7.03 -5.68 -5.79
C LEU A 165 -6.39 -5.25 -7.12
N MET A 166 -7.05 -5.52 -8.25
CA MET A 166 -6.56 -5.12 -9.57
C MET A 166 -6.43 -3.60 -9.68
N ALA A 167 -7.48 -2.86 -9.31
CA ALA A 167 -7.47 -1.40 -9.31
C ALA A 167 -6.34 -0.85 -8.42
N MET A 168 -6.09 -1.44 -7.25
CA MET A 168 -4.96 -1.05 -6.40
C MET A 168 -3.63 -1.29 -7.13
N THR A 169 -3.42 -2.47 -7.71
CA THR A 169 -2.16 -2.81 -8.40
C THR A 169 -1.87 -1.97 -9.64
N GLU A 170 -2.89 -1.45 -10.32
CA GLU A 170 -2.72 -0.54 -11.46
C GLU A 170 -2.16 0.83 -11.05
N ASN A 171 -2.39 1.25 -9.81
CA ASN A 171 -1.89 2.52 -9.28
C ASN A 171 -0.47 2.41 -8.70
N LEU A 172 0.11 1.20 -8.66
CA LEU A 172 1.43 0.94 -8.12
C LEU A 172 2.40 0.57 -9.26
N PRO A 173 3.66 1.05 -9.22
CA PRO A 173 4.66 0.55 -10.16
C PRO A 173 4.91 -0.95 -9.93
N PRO A 174 5.27 -1.71 -10.97
CA PRO A 174 5.72 -3.08 -10.80
C PRO A 174 7.02 -3.06 -9.98
N THR A 175 7.02 -3.73 -8.84
CA THR A 175 8.17 -3.81 -7.91
C THR A 175 8.43 -5.27 -7.55
N GLU A 176 9.65 -5.58 -7.11
CA GLU A 176 10.04 -6.94 -6.72
C GLU A 176 9.37 -7.39 -5.40
N LYS A 177 9.05 -6.43 -4.52
CA LYS A 177 8.41 -6.68 -3.23
C LYS A 177 6.89 -6.55 -3.34
N LEU A 178 6.17 -7.46 -2.70
CA LEU A 178 4.72 -7.36 -2.58
C LEU A 178 4.33 -6.30 -1.54
N PRO A 179 3.43 -5.35 -1.86
CA PRO A 179 2.94 -4.38 -0.90
C PRO A 179 2.08 -5.07 0.18
N LEU A 180 2.14 -4.57 1.41
CA LEU A 180 1.33 -5.05 2.54
C LEU A 180 -0.17 -5.03 2.23
N ALA A 181 -0.63 -3.99 1.52
CA ALA A 181 -2.01 -3.89 1.04
C ALA A 181 -2.39 -5.06 0.10
N GLY A 182 -1.48 -5.48 -0.78
CA GLY A 182 -1.68 -6.64 -1.65
C GLY A 182 -1.81 -7.95 -0.87
N ILE A 183 -1.00 -8.13 0.17
CA ILE A 183 -1.09 -9.28 1.09
C ILE A 183 -2.44 -9.27 1.82
N TYR A 184 -2.92 -8.11 2.26
CA TYR A 184 -4.24 -7.97 2.87
C TYR A 184 -5.38 -8.42 1.94
N TYR A 185 -5.45 -7.92 0.71
CA TYR A 185 -6.48 -8.36 -0.24
C TYR A 185 -6.34 -9.83 -0.62
N GLY A 186 -5.12 -10.32 -0.82
CA GLY A 186 -4.84 -11.72 -1.12
C GLY A 186 -5.34 -12.65 -0.01
N THR A 187 -5.06 -12.32 1.25
CA THR A 187 -5.54 -13.09 2.41
C THR A 187 -7.06 -13.02 2.57
N CYS A 188 -7.69 -11.88 2.31
CA CYS A 188 -9.15 -11.79 2.32
C CYS A 188 -9.79 -12.69 1.24
N ILE A 189 -9.23 -12.69 0.02
CA ILE A 189 -9.72 -13.53 -1.08
C ILE A 189 -9.62 -15.02 -0.73
N THR A 190 -8.52 -15.47 -0.13
CA THR A 190 -8.38 -16.87 0.27
C THR A 190 -9.37 -17.25 1.38
N ILE A 191 -9.61 -16.37 2.35
CA ILE A 191 -10.63 -16.58 3.39
C ILE A 191 -12.04 -16.67 2.78
N ILE A 192 -12.38 -15.77 1.85
CA ILE A 192 -13.68 -15.78 1.16
C ILE A 192 -13.85 -17.08 0.36
N ALA A 193 -12.81 -17.55 -0.33
CA ALA A 193 -12.85 -18.81 -1.08
C ALA A 193 -13.11 -20.03 -0.17
N LEU A 194 -12.49 -20.06 1.02
CA LEU A 194 -12.74 -21.09 2.02
C LEU A 194 -14.18 -21.01 2.58
N ASN A 195 -14.68 -19.80 2.83
CA ASN A 195 -16.06 -19.56 3.27
C ASN A 195 -17.08 -20.07 2.24
N ILE A 196 -16.88 -19.77 0.96
CA ILE A 196 -17.75 -20.25 -0.13
C ILE A 196 -17.73 -21.78 -0.18
N SER A 197 -16.54 -22.38 -0.10
CA SER A 197 -16.37 -23.84 -0.13
C SER A 197 -17.10 -24.53 1.03
N PHE A 198 -17.02 -23.96 2.23
CA PHE A 198 -17.78 -24.41 3.40
C PHE A 198 -19.29 -24.21 3.19
N SER A 199 -19.72 -23.06 2.68
CA SER A 199 -21.13 -22.76 2.39
C SER A 199 -21.75 -23.73 1.38
N VAL A 200 -20.99 -24.14 0.35
CA VAL A 200 -21.41 -25.18 -0.61
C VAL A 200 -21.56 -26.53 0.09
N THR A 201 -20.64 -26.88 0.99
CA THR A 201 -20.73 -28.12 1.77
C THR A 201 -21.97 -28.15 2.67
N VAL A 202 -22.25 -27.04 3.36
CA VAL A 202 -23.46 -26.87 4.19
C VAL A 202 -24.72 -27.01 3.34
N LEU A 203 -24.74 -26.38 2.16
CA LEU A 203 -25.88 -26.46 1.25
C LEU A 203 -26.10 -27.90 0.75
N ASN A 204 -25.03 -28.61 0.39
CA ASN A 204 -25.11 -30.01 -0.05
C ASN A 204 -25.67 -30.92 1.08
N VAL A 205 -25.20 -30.74 2.31
CA VAL A 205 -25.72 -31.48 3.48
C VAL A 205 -27.20 -31.17 3.72
N ASN A 206 -27.61 -29.91 3.60
CA ASN A 206 -29.01 -29.48 3.75
C ASN A 206 -29.92 -30.16 2.71
N PHE A 207 -29.51 -30.19 1.43
CA PHE A 207 -30.25 -30.89 0.38
C PHE A 207 -30.31 -32.41 0.57
N MET A 208 -29.22 -33.04 1.03
CA MET A 208 -29.19 -34.47 1.34
C MET A 208 -30.16 -34.82 2.48
N GLY A 209 -30.24 -33.96 3.50
CA GLY A 209 -31.22 -34.09 4.59
C GLY A 209 -32.66 -34.02 4.11
N MET A 210 -32.99 -33.06 3.24
CA MET A 210 -34.35 -32.95 2.66
C MET A 210 -34.76 -34.15 1.81
N ARG A 211 -33.80 -34.80 1.12
CA ARG A 211 -34.05 -35.99 0.29
C ARG A 211 -34.07 -37.31 1.06
N GLY A 212 -33.84 -37.29 2.38
CA GLY A 212 -33.85 -38.49 3.23
C GLY A 212 -32.61 -39.39 3.11
N TYR A 213 -31.51 -38.89 2.54
CA TYR A 213 -30.25 -39.65 2.52
C TYR A 213 -29.61 -39.66 3.91
N LYS A 214 -29.00 -40.79 4.30
CA LYS A 214 -28.23 -40.88 5.55
C LYS A 214 -27.02 -39.94 5.48
N VAL A 215 -26.88 -39.06 6.48
CA VAL A 215 -25.72 -38.18 6.63
C VAL A 215 -24.44 -39.02 6.74
N PRO A 216 -23.34 -38.69 6.01
CA PRO A 216 -22.08 -39.41 6.13
C PRO A 216 -21.58 -39.53 7.58
N ASP A 217 -21.05 -40.70 7.95
CA ASP A 217 -20.71 -41.01 9.35
C ASP A 217 -19.64 -40.08 9.94
N LEU A 218 -18.73 -39.56 9.11
CA LEU A 218 -17.71 -38.58 9.52
C LEU A 218 -18.32 -37.23 9.95
N ILE A 219 -19.30 -36.75 9.18
CA ILE A 219 -20.02 -35.49 9.48
C ILE A 219 -20.90 -35.69 10.70
N ARG A 220 -21.56 -36.84 10.80
CA ARG A 220 -22.40 -37.21 11.95
C ARG A 220 -21.59 -37.24 13.25
N ALA A 221 -20.42 -37.88 13.25
CA ALA A 221 -19.53 -37.94 14.42
C ALA A 221 -19.06 -36.55 14.85
N ASN A 222 -18.68 -35.69 13.90
CA ASN A 222 -18.24 -34.33 14.19
C ASN A 222 -19.36 -33.44 14.70
N ILE A 223 -20.58 -33.53 14.14
CA ILE A 223 -21.74 -32.76 14.60
C ILE A 223 -22.16 -33.19 16.01
N TYR A 224 -22.19 -34.49 16.32
CA TYR A 224 -22.50 -34.94 17.68
C TYR A 224 -21.44 -34.49 18.68
N LYS A 225 -20.16 -34.51 18.29
CA LYS A 225 -19.07 -34.03 19.13
C LYS A 225 -19.14 -32.52 19.38
N LEU A 226 -19.47 -31.73 18.36
CA LEU A 226 -19.70 -30.29 18.47
C LEU A 226 -20.92 -29.96 19.34
N ARG A 227 -22.06 -30.64 19.11
CA ARG A 227 -23.28 -30.46 19.90
C ARG A 227 -23.07 -30.84 21.36
N HIS A 228 -22.37 -31.94 21.63
CA HIS A 228 -22.02 -32.36 23.00
C HIS A 228 -21.04 -31.37 23.66
N TRP A 229 -20.11 -30.78 22.90
CA TRP A 229 -19.22 -29.74 23.41
C TRP A 229 -19.97 -28.43 23.75
N GLN A 230 -20.92 -28.00 22.90
CA GLN A 230 -21.76 -26.82 23.15
C GLN A 230 -22.65 -27.00 24.38
N VAL A 231 -23.34 -28.14 24.50
CA VAL A 231 -24.21 -28.45 25.65
C VAL A 231 -23.41 -28.51 26.96
N ASN A 232 -22.18 -29.03 26.91
CA ASN A 232 -21.29 -29.04 28.09
C ASN A 232 -20.72 -27.65 28.45
N HIS A 233 -20.71 -26.68 27.53
CA HIS A 233 -20.30 -25.30 27.83
C HIS A 233 -21.46 -24.48 28.40
N GLU A 234 -22.69 -24.65 27.90
CA GLU A 234 -23.88 -24.01 28.48
C GLU A 234 -24.11 -24.46 29.94
N TYR A 235 -23.79 -25.71 30.29
CA TYR A 235 -23.90 -26.21 31.67
C TYR A 235 -22.87 -25.58 32.64
N PHE A 236 -21.77 -25.00 32.14
CA PHE A 236 -20.73 -24.38 32.99
C PHE A 236 -21.01 -22.90 33.32
N ASP A 237 -21.87 -22.22 32.56
CA ASP A 237 -22.27 -20.83 32.83
C ASP A 237 -23.49 -20.73 33.79
N GLU A 238 -24.32 -21.78 33.91
CA GLU A 238 -25.48 -21.81 34.81
C GLU A 238 -25.13 -22.11 36.29
N ASP A 239 -23.93 -22.63 36.58
CA ASP A 239 -23.50 -23.04 37.94
C ASP A 239 -22.68 -21.97 38.70
N SER A 240 -22.82 -20.68 38.36
CA SER A 240 -22.29 -19.59 39.19
C SER A 240 -23.24 -19.29 40.36
N PRO A 241 -22.82 -19.41 41.64
CA PRO A 241 -23.72 -19.22 42.76
C PRO A 241 -24.15 -17.75 42.85
N VAL A 242 -25.45 -17.51 42.66
CA VAL A 242 -26.10 -16.24 42.99
C VAL A 242 -25.95 -16.02 44.50
N VAL A 243 -25.07 -15.11 44.89
CA VAL A 243 -24.97 -14.58 46.26
C VAL A 243 -26.23 -13.76 46.52
N THR A 244 -27.23 -14.37 47.16
CA THR A 244 -28.36 -13.65 47.77
C THR A 244 -27.85 -12.87 48.98
N SER A 245 -27.69 -11.56 48.83
CA SER A 245 -27.54 -10.65 49.96
C SER A 245 -28.93 -10.27 50.46
N GLU A 246 -29.33 -10.85 51.61
CA GLU A 246 -30.49 -10.41 52.37
C GLU A 246 -30.22 -9.03 52.98
N THR A 247 -30.96 -8.03 52.53
CA THR A 247 -31.18 -6.76 53.23
C THR A 247 -32.42 -6.92 54.12
N SER A 248 -32.21 -7.13 55.43
CA SER A 248 -33.26 -6.94 56.44
C SER A 248 -33.12 -5.55 57.07
N ALA A 249 -34.05 -4.67 56.67
CA ALA A 249 -34.40 -3.46 57.38
C ALA A 249 -35.59 -3.78 58.29
N SER A 250 -35.36 -3.73 59.61
CA SER A 250 -36.29 -3.34 60.69
C SER A 250 -35.85 -3.97 62.01
#